data_AF-A0A401P6L9-F1
#
_entry.id   AF-A0A401P6L9-F1
#
_cell.length_a   1.000
_cell.length_b   1.000
_cell.length_c   1.000
_cell.angle_alpha   90.00
_cell.angle_beta   90.00
_cell.angle_gamma   90.00
#
_symmetry.space_group_name_H-M   'P 1'
#
loop_
_entity.id
_entity.type
_entity.pdbx_description
1 polymer ?
#
loop_
_entity_poly.entity_id
_entity_poly.type
_entity_poly.pdbx_seq_one_letter_code
_entity_poly.pdbx_strand_id
1 'polypeptide(L)'
;MPSDGFAKQRNYVNRDLARARYDQRDPARARYDQRDLACARYDQRDLACARYDKRDFARARYGRRDLACARYDQRDLACARYDQRDLACARYDQRDLARARYDQCDLARARYDQRDLAHARYDQRDLARARYDQRDLARARYDQRDLARARYDQRDLACARYDQRDLARARYDQRDLARARYDQCDLARARYDQRDLACAHYDQRDLACARYDQRDLACARYDQRDLA
;
A
#
# COMPACT_ATOMS: atom_id res chain seq x y z
N MET A 1 -12.92 27.78 -34.95
CA MET A 1 -13.90 27.16 -34.04
C MET A 1 -13.53 25.69 -33.89
N PRO A 2 -12.87 25.28 -32.79
CA PRO A 2 -12.51 23.88 -32.58
C PRO A 2 -13.72 23.10 -32.05
N SER A 3 -14.06 21.99 -32.69
CA SER A 3 -15.13 21.08 -32.27
C SER A 3 -14.64 20.18 -31.14
N ASP A 4 -15.24 20.35 -29.96
CA ASP A 4 -14.97 19.61 -28.73
C ASP A 4 -15.06 18.09 -28.88
N GLY A 5 -13.89 17.43 -28.82
CA GLY A 5 -13.78 15.98 -28.66
C GLY A 5 -14.10 15.57 -27.22
N PHE A 6 -15.39 15.49 -26.87
CA PHE A 6 -15.84 14.91 -25.61
C PHE A 6 -15.45 13.42 -25.54
N ALA A 7 -14.33 13.10 -24.89
CA ALA A 7 -13.98 11.73 -24.53
C ALA A 7 -15.08 11.14 -23.63
N LYS A 8 -15.94 10.29 -24.21
CA LYS A 8 -17.10 9.69 -23.52
C LYS A 8 -16.62 8.85 -22.31
N GLN A 9 -17.02 9.26 -21.11
CA GLN A 9 -16.81 8.50 -19.89
C GLN A 9 -17.67 7.22 -19.93
N ARG A 10 -17.05 6.04 -19.85
CA ARG A 10 -17.75 4.75 -19.80
C ARG A 10 -18.00 4.35 -18.36
N ASN A 11 -19.26 4.10 -18.00
CA ASN A 11 -19.66 3.65 -16.67
C ASN A 11 -20.09 2.17 -16.73
N TYR A 12 -19.55 1.36 -15.82
CA TYR A 12 -19.86 -0.05 -15.68
C TYR A 12 -20.35 -0.32 -14.25
N VAL A 13 -21.56 -0.85 -14.10
CA VAL A 13 -22.17 -1.14 -12.79
C VAL A 13 -22.50 -2.62 -12.72
N ASN A 14 -21.97 -3.31 -11.70
CA ASN A 14 -22.21 -4.74 -11.47
C ASN A 14 -22.64 -4.98 -10.01
N ARG A 15 -23.68 -5.80 -9.81
CA ARG A 15 -24.23 -6.17 -8.49
C ARG A 15 -24.46 -7.68 -8.42
N ASP A 16 -24.33 -8.26 -7.21
CA ASP A 16 -24.74 -9.62 -6.86
C ASP A 16 -24.14 -10.74 -7.74
N LEU A 17 -22.84 -10.69 -8.02
CA LEU A 17 -22.18 -11.66 -8.91
C LEU A 17 -21.25 -12.58 -8.14
N ALA A 18 -21.56 -13.88 -8.16
CA ALA A 18 -20.66 -14.93 -7.70
C ALA A 18 -19.83 -15.48 -8.87
N ARG A 19 -18.50 -15.58 -8.69
CA ARG A 19 -17.56 -16.24 -9.61
C ARG A 19 -17.45 -15.62 -11.01
N ALA A 20 -17.27 -14.31 -11.08
CA ALA A 20 -17.06 -13.62 -12.36
C ALA A 20 -15.56 -13.49 -12.73
N ARG A 21 -15.26 -13.56 -14.03
CA ARG A 21 -13.96 -13.19 -14.61
C ARG A 21 -14.11 -11.99 -15.52
N TYR A 22 -13.26 -10.99 -15.35
CA TYR A 22 -13.27 -9.78 -16.14
C TYR A 22 -11.88 -9.50 -16.69
N ASP A 23 -11.76 -9.57 -18.00
CA ASP A 23 -10.54 -9.23 -18.72
C ASP A 23 -10.81 -7.96 -19.53
N GLN A 24 -10.06 -6.89 -19.25
CA GLN A 24 -10.24 -5.59 -19.90
C GLN A 24 -8.91 -5.04 -20.41
N ARG A 25 -8.94 -4.48 -21.62
CA ARG A 25 -7.81 -3.81 -22.26
C ARG A 25 -8.22 -2.43 -22.73
N ASP A 26 -7.32 -1.47 -22.55
CA ASP A 26 -7.42 -0.10 -23.05
C ASP A 26 -8.68 0.72 -22.66
N PRO A 27 -9.19 0.69 -21.39
CA PRO A 27 -10.26 1.61 -20.99
C PRO A 27 -9.66 2.97 -20.61
N ALA A 28 -9.75 3.95 -21.51
CA ALA A 28 -9.52 5.35 -21.16
C ALA A 28 -10.75 5.93 -20.42
N ARG A 29 -10.54 6.53 -19.24
CA ARG A 29 -11.56 7.30 -18.49
C ARG A 29 -12.84 6.53 -18.13
N ALA A 30 -12.70 5.28 -17.67
CA ALA A 30 -13.83 4.46 -17.23
C ALA A 30 -14.13 4.59 -15.72
N ARG A 31 -15.39 4.43 -15.33
CA ARG A 31 -15.81 4.21 -13.94
C ARG A 31 -16.39 2.81 -13.78
N TYR A 32 -15.99 2.15 -12.70
CA TYR A 32 -16.45 0.82 -12.34
C TYR A 32 -17.02 0.83 -10.93
N ASP A 33 -18.32 0.64 -10.81
CA ASP A 33 -19.02 0.54 -9.53
C ASP A 33 -19.46 -0.90 -9.32
N GLN A 34 -18.87 -1.57 -8.34
CA GLN A 34 -19.05 -3.01 -8.13
C GLN A 34 -19.45 -3.30 -6.67
N ARG A 35 -20.48 -4.13 -6.49
CA ARG A 35 -21.01 -4.51 -5.17
C ARG A 35 -21.28 -6.00 -5.09
N ASP A 36 -21.18 -6.54 -3.87
CA ASP A 36 -21.67 -7.87 -3.49
C ASP A 36 -21.08 -8.99 -4.36
N LEU A 37 -19.74 -9.03 -4.42
CA LEU A 37 -19.01 -9.91 -5.32
C LEU A 37 -18.16 -10.93 -4.56
N ALA A 38 -18.49 -12.20 -4.78
CA ALA A 38 -17.76 -13.32 -4.20
C ALA A 38 -16.93 -14.04 -5.27
N CYS A 39 -15.64 -14.26 -4.99
CA CYS A 39 -14.72 -15.04 -5.82
C CYS A 39 -14.54 -14.49 -7.25
N ALA A 40 -14.36 -13.18 -7.39
CA ALA A 40 -14.15 -12.55 -8.69
C ALA A 40 -12.66 -12.43 -9.05
N ARG A 41 -12.35 -12.58 -10.35
CA ARG A 41 -11.01 -12.31 -10.90
C ARG A 41 -11.08 -11.17 -11.91
N TYR A 42 -10.16 -10.23 -11.79
CA TYR A 42 -10.05 -9.08 -12.69
C TYR A 42 -8.63 -9.00 -13.21
N ASP A 43 -8.44 -9.17 -14.51
CA ASP A 43 -7.16 -8.95 -15.16
C ASP A 43 -7.29 -7.75 -16.11
N GLN A 44 -6.54 -6.67 -15.85
CA GLN A 44 -6.69 -5.42 -16.59
C GLN A 44 -5.35 -4.85 -17.05
N ARG A 45 -5.32 -4.23 -18.23
CA ARG A 45 -4.12 -3.67 -18.86
C ARG A 45 -4.40 -2.32 -19.52
N ASP A 46 -3.37 -1.49 -19.61
CA ASP A 46 -3.33 -0.23 -20.36
C ASP A 46 -4.45 0.73 -19.93
N LEU A 47 -4.46 1.04 -18.63
CA LEU A 47 -5.55 1.79 -18.00
C LEU A 47 -5.12 3.21 -17.67
N ALA A 48 -5.75 4.18 -18.32
CA ALA A 48 -5.54 5.59 -18.05
C ALA A 48 -6.78 6.23 -17.42
N CYS A 49 -6.58 6.88 -16.27
CA CYS A 49 -7.59 7.70 -15.59
C CYS A 49 -8.89 6.96 -15.23
N ALA A 50 -8.79 5.70 -14.79
CA ALA A 50 -9.93 4.91 -14.36
C ALA A 50 -10.27 5.13 -12.87
N ARG A 51 -11.57 5.08 -12.54
CA ARG A 51 -12.07 5.05 -11.17
C ARG A 51 -12.75 3.72 -10.87
N TYR A 52 -12.46 3.17 -9.71
CA TYR A 52 -13.05 1.93 -9.22
C TYR A 52 -13.60 2.12 -7.82
N ASP A 53 -14.92 2.00 -7.67
CA ASP A 53 -15.58 2.05 -6.37
C ASP A 53 -16.14 0.65 -6.08
N LYS A 54 -15.65 0.01 -5.00
CA LYS A 54 -15.93 -1.40 -4.69
C LYS A 54 -16.40 -1.58 -3.26
N ARG A 55 -17.41 -2.43 -3.07
CA ARG A 55 -17.98 -2.76 -1.75
C ARG A 55 -18.30 -4.24 -1.64
N ASP A 56 -18.15 -4.79 -0.44
CA ASP A 56 -18.63 -6.13 -0.06
C ASP A 56 -18.03 -7.24 -0.92
N PHE A 57 -16.70 -7.36 -0.89
CA PHE A 57 -15.98 -8.32 -1.71
C PHE A 57 -15.30 -9.41 -0.88
N ALA A 58 -15.61 -10.66 -1.21
CA ALA A 58 -14.95 -11.81 -0.62
C ALA A 58 -14.12 -12.57 -1.65
N ARG A 59 -12.83 -12.80 -1.35
CA ARG A 59 -11.90 -13.63 -2.14
C ARG A 59 -11.68 -13.15 -3.58
N ALA A 60 -11.43 -11.86 -3.76
CA ALA A 60 -11.16 -11.30 -5.08
C ALA A 60 -9.66 -11.36 -5.43
N ARG A 61 -9.35 -11.57 -6.72
CA ARG A 61 -7.99 -11.43 -7.27
C ARG A 61 -7.97 -10.34 -8.35
N TYR A 62 -6.99 -9.45 -8.24
CA TYR A 62 -6.81 -8.33 -9.15
C TYR A 62 -5.40 -8.39 -9.75
N GLY A 63 -5.29 -8.70 -11.04
CA GLY A 63 -4.05 -8.63 -11.82
C GLY A 63 -4.05 -7.39 -12.70
N ARG A 64 -3.04 -6.52 -12.59
CA ARG A 64 -3.03 -5.24 -13.31
C ARG A 64 -1.66 -4.83 -13.81
N ARG A 65 -1.64 -4.21 -14.98
CA ARG A 65 -0.42 -3.67 -15.62
C ARG A 65 -0.71 -2.32 -16.28
N ASP A 66 0.32 -1.49 -16.37
CA ASP A 66 0.35 -0.26 -17.17
C ASP A 66 -0.77 0.71 -16.81
N LEU A 67 -0.70 1.24 -15.59
CA LEU A 67 -1.74 2.06 -14.99
C LEU A 67 -1.27 3.48 -14.72
N ALA A 68 -1.93 4.44 -15.37
CA ALA A 68 -1.70 5.86 -15.16
C ALA A 68 -2.92 6.52 -14.50
N CYS A 69 -2.70 7.20 -13.37
CA CYS A 69 -3.67 8.09 -12.73
C CYS A 69 -5.00 7.41 -12.32
N ALA A 70 -4.95 6.18 -11.81
CA ALA A 70 -6.14 5.47 -11.35
C ALA A 70 -6.51 5.81 -9.89
N ARG A 71 -7.82 5.78 -9.59
CA ARG A 71 -8.36 5.89 -8.22
C ARG A 71 -9.13 4.63 -7.85
N TYR A 72 -8.90 4.18 -6.62
CA TYR A 72 -9.49 2.96 -6.08
C TYR A 72 -10.07 3.24 -4.71
N ASP A 73 -11.40 3.23 -4.63
CA ASP A 73 -12.12 3.37 -3.37
C ASP A 73 -12.71 2.00 -3.03
N GLN A 74 -12.25 1.38 -1.95
CA GLN A 74 -12.67 0.02 -1.61
C GLN A 74 -13.05 -0.13 -0.15
N ARG A 75 -14.12 -0.89 0.10
CA ARG A 75 -14.66 -1.16 1.43
C ARG A 75 -15.02 -2.63 1.58
N ASP A 76 -14.94 -3.12 2.82
CA ASP A 76 -15.46 -4.43 3.23
C ASP A 76 -14.87 -5.58 2.37
N LEU A 77 -13.54 -5.67 2.38
CA LEU A 77 -12.79 -6.62 1.56
C LEU A 77 -12.16 -7.71 2.42
N ALA A 78 -12.63 -8.93 2.23
CA ALA A 78 -12.07 -10.11 2.87
C ALA A 78 -11.26 -10.95 1.87
N CYS A 79 -10.01 -11.27 2.23
CA CYS A 79 -9.13 -12.16 1.48
C CYS A 79 -8.85 -11.71 0.03
N ALA A 80 -8.59 -10.42 -0.18
CA ALA A 80 -8.25 -9.89 -1.48
C ALA A 80 -6.76 -10.05 -1.83
N ARG A 81 -6.45 -10.30 -3.10
CA ARG A 81 -5.08 -10.30 -3.64
C ARG A 81 -4.95 -9.29 -4.77
N TYR A 82 -3.92 -8.47 -4.71
CA TYR A 82 -3.62 -7.43 -5.69
C TYR A 82 -2.21 -7.65 -6.23
N ASP A 83 -2.11 -8.01 -7.50
CA ASP A 83 -0.86 -8.16 -8.23
C ASP A 83 -0.80 -6.99 -9.23
N GLN A 84 0.07 -6.02 -9.00
CA GLN A 84 0.10 -4.78 -9.79
C GLN A 84 1.50 -4.41 -10.27
N ARG A 85 1.59 -3.92 -11.50
CA ARG A 85 2.85 -3.47 -12.12
C ARG A 85 2.66 -2.13 -12.84
N ASP A 86 3.74 -1.36 -12.92
CA ASP A 86 3.85 -0.16 -13.74
C ASP A 86 2.76 0.87 -13.42
N LEU A 87 2.77 1.33 -12.17
CA LEU A 87 1.74 2.21 -11.62
C LEU A 87 2.27 3.62 -11.41
N ALA A 88 1.77 4.55 -12.21
CA ALA A 88 2.06 5.97 -12.08
C ALA A 88 0.86 6.72 -11.49
N CYS A 89 1.08 7.44 -10.39
CA CYS A 89 0.12 8.36 -9.78
C CYS A 89 -1.22 7.72 -9.36
N ALA A 90 -1.18 6.49 -8.85
CA ALA A 90 -2.37 5.82 -8.34
C ALA A 90 -2.75 6.28 -6.92
N ARG A 91 -4.05 6.26 -6.61
CA ARG A 91 -4.59 6.47 -5.26
C ARG A 91 -5.44 5.30 -4.82
N TYR A 92 -5.18 4.81 -3.62
CA TYR A 92 -5.88 3.69 -3.00
C TYR A 92 -6.46 4.15 -1.68
N ASP A 93 -7.78 4.25 -1.60
CA ASP A 93 -8.51 4.57 -0.39
C ASP A 93 -9.27 3.31 0.03
N GLN A 94 -8.88 2.76 1.17
CA GLN A 94 -9.23 1.40 1.57
C GLN A 94 -9.71 1.32 3.02
N ARG A 95 -10.83 0.64 3.26
CA ARG A 95 -11.41 0.47 4.60
C ARG A 95 -11.82 -0.98 4.83
N ASP A 96 -11.71 -1.42 6.08
CA ASP A 96 -12.23 -2.70 6.56
C ASP A 96 -11.67 -3.89 5.76
N LEU A 97 -10.34 -4.01 5.78
CA LEU A 97 -9.61 -4.98 4.97
C LEU A 97 -9.02 -6.08 5.84
N ALA A 98 -9.54 -7.29 5.65
CA ALA A 98 -9.07 -8.48 6.34
C ALA A 98 -8.32 -9.40 5.38
N ARG A 99 -7.10 -9.80 5.75
CA ARG A 99 -6.27 -10.79 5.03
C ARG A 99 -5.94 -10.39 3.59
N ALA A 100 -5.65 -9.12 3.37
CA ALA A 100 -5.25 -8.62 2.07
C ALA A 100 -3.79 -8.93 1.75
N ARG A 101 -3.47 -9.17 0.48
CA ARG A 101 -2.10 -9.24 -0.03
C ARG A 101 -1.92 -8.29 -1.21
N TYR A 102 -0.86 -7.50 -1.14
CA TYR A 102 -0.48 -6.53 -2.15
C TYR A 102 0.91 -6.85 -2.66
N ASP A 103 1.00 -7.33 -3.90
CA ASP A 103 2.25 -7.60 -4.58
C ASP A 103 2.39 -6.54 -5.67
N GLN A 104 3.29 -5.59 -5.47
CA GLN A 104 3.39 -4.42 -6.34
C GLN A 104 4.83 -4.12 -6.78
N CYS A 105 5.00 -3.82 -8.07
CA CYS A 105 6.28 -3.40 -8.67
C CYS A 105 6.13 -2.08 -9.43
N ASP A 106 7.20 -1.31 -9.49
CA ASP A 106 7.34 -0.10 -10.31
C ASP A 106 6.27 0.96 -10.02
N LEU A 107 6.27 1.43 -8.78
CA LEU A 107 5.28 2.38 -8.26
C LEU A 107 5.87 3.78 -8.14
N ALA A 108 5.38 4.69 -8.97
CA ALA A 108 5.75 6.09 -8.93
C ALA A 108 4.59 6.95 -8.41
N ARG A 109 4.83 7.71 -7.34
CA ARG A 109 3.90 8.72 -6.76
C ARG A 109 2.55 8.14 -6.32
N ALA A 110 2.53 6.89 -5.87
CA ALA A 110 1.31 6.29 -5.34
C ALA A 110 0.95 6.84 -3.96
N ARG A 111 -0.34 6.86 -3.65
CA ARG A 111 -0.87 7.17 -2.32
C ARG A 111 -1.78 6.04 -1.85
N TYR A 112 -1.56 5.60 -0.63
CA TYR A 112 -2.35 4.60 0.05
C TYR A 112 -2.89 5.24 1.31
N ASP A 113 -4.20 5.31 1.43
CA ASP A 113 -4.90 5.73 2.64
C ASP A 113 -5.75 4.55 3.10
N GLN A 114 -5.37 3.96 4.22
CA GLN A 114 -5.91 2.69 4.65
C GLN A 114 -6.34 2.70 6.11
N ARG A 115 -7.51 2.12 6.38
CA ARG A 115 -8.09 2.06 7.71
C ARG A 115 -8.57 0.65 8.03
N ASP A 116 -8.45 0.27 9.30
CA ASP A 116 -9.03 -0.96 9.85
C ASP A 116 -8.51 -2.20 9.10
N LEU A 117 -7.18 -2.38 9.12
CA LEU A 117 -6.52 -3.48 8.43
C LEU A 117 -6.02 -4.55 9.37
N ALA A 118 -6.51 -5.77 9.14
CA ALA A 118 -6.08 -6.95 9.86
C ALA A 118 -5.41 -7.95 8.92
N HIS A 119 -4.24 -8.45 9.32
CA HIS A 119 -3.52 -9.51 8.61
C HIS A 119 -3.11 -9.17 7.17
N ALA A 120 -2.71 -7.93 6.94
CA ALA A 120 -2.25 -7.46 5.63
C ALA A 120 -0.82 -7.91 5.33
N ARG A 121 -0.51 -8.14 4.05
CA ARG A 121 0.86 -8.29 3.56
C ARG A 121 1.09 -7.38 2.36
N TYR A 122 2.21 -6.68 2.38
CA TYR A 122 2.65 -5.79 1.32
C TYR A 122 4.05 -6.21 0.88
N ASP A 123 4.15 -6.72 -0.33
CA ASP A 123 5.39 -7.08 -0.97
C ASP A 123 5.61 -6.10 -2.13
N GLN A 124 6.60 -5.23 -1.98
CA GLN A 124 6.69 -3.98 -2.71
C GLN A 124 8.11 -3.74 -3.22
N ARG A 125 8.24 -3.43 -4.51
CA ARG A 125 9.53 -3.17 -5.17
C ARG A 125 9.50 -1.88 -5.98
N ASP A 126 10.64 -1.19 -6.06
CA ASP A 126 10.88 -0.03 -6.90
C ASP A 126 9.86 1.10 -6.67
N LEU A 127 9.87 1.61 -5.44
CA LEU A 127 8.91 2.62 -4.98
C LEU A 127 9.53 4.00 -4.92
N ALA A 128 9.04 4.89 -5.79
CA ALA A 128 9.47 6.28 -5.84
C ALA A 128 8.34 7.21 -5.38
N ARG A 129 8.59 7.97 -4.30
CA ARG A 129 7.70 9.03 -3.79
C ARG A 129 6.32 8.54 -3.36
N ALA A 130 6.23 7.31 -2.86
CA ALA A 130 4.99 6.78 -2.32
C ALA A 130 4.63 7.42 -0.97
N ARG A 131 3.33 7.46 -0.67
CA ARG A 131 2.80 7.87 0.64
C ARG A 131 1.85 6.81 1.16
N TYR A 132 2.03 6.43 2.41
CA TYR A 132 1.20 5.50 3.14
C TYR A 132 0.66 6.22 4.37
N ASP A 133 -0.64 6.42 4.42
CA ASP A 133 -1.39 6.86 5.59
C ASP A 133 -2.19 5.64 6.07
N GLN A 134 -1.91 5.19 7.29
CA GLN A 134 -2.50 3.95 7.81
C GLN A 134 -2.98 4.13 9.25
N ARG A 135 -4.16 3.60 9.53
CA ARG A 135 -4.74 3.60 10.88
C ARG A 135 -5.29 2.23 11.24
N ASP A 136 -5.22 1.90 12.52
CA ASP A 136 -5.81 0.70 13.12
C ASP A 136 -5.29 -0.57 12.43
N LEU A 137 -3.97 -0.77 12.50
CA LEU A 137 -3.29 -1.82 11.75
C LEU A 137 -2.85 -2.96 12.66
N ALA A 138 -3.44 -4.14 12.46
CA ALA A 138 -3.14 -5.34 13.24
C ALA A 138 -2.47 -6.42 12.39
N ARG A 139 -1.30 -6.89 12.83
CA ARG A 139 -0.56 -8.03 12.26
C ARG A 139 -0.20 -7.87 10.78
N ALA A 140 0.24 -6.67 10.41
CA ALA A 140 0.70 -6.41 9.06
C ALA A 140 2.15 -6.82 8.84
N ARG A 141 2.50 -7.14 7.59
CA ARG A 141 3.87 -7.37 7.15
C ARG A 141 4.17 -6.53 5.93
N TYR A 142 5.32 -5.89 5.93
CA TYR A 142 5.84 -5.10 4.82
C TYR A 142 7.20 -5.69 4.42
N ASP A 143 7.30 -6.24 3.21
CA ASP A 143 8.57 -6.56 2.55
C ASP A 143 8.76 -5.54 1.42
N GLN A 144 9.81 -4.75 1.53
CA GLN A 144 9.95 -3.51 0.80
C GLN A 144 11.39 -3.34 0.31
N ARG A 145 11.55 -3.15 -1.00
CA ARG A 145 12.86 -2.98 -1.66
C ARG A 145 12.88 -1.73 -2.52
N ASP A 146 14.05 -1.10 -2.61
CA ASP A 146 14.34 0.03 -3.50
C ASP A 146 13.37 1.20 -3.29
N LEU A 147 13.39 1.76 -2.07
CA LEU A 147 12.48 2.81 -1.65
C LEU A 147 13.14 4.18 -1.65
N ALA A 148 12.70 5.03 -2.57
CA ALA A 148 13.16 6.40 -2.69
C ALA A 148 12.07 7.41 -2.29
N ARG A 149 12.33 8.19 -1.23
CA ARG A 149 11.48 9.30 -0.78
C ARG A 149 10.06 8.90 -0.38
N ALA A 150 9.90 7.70 0.17
CA ALA A 150 8.62 7.26 0.71
C ALA A 150 8.28 7.98 2.04
N ARG A 151 6.99 8.07 2.33
CA ARG A 151 6.48 8.57 3.61
C ARG A 151 5.48 7.57 4.16
N TYR A 152 5.63 7.24 5.43
CA TYR A 152 4.73 6.39 6.20
C TYR A 152 4.24 7.22 7.39
N ASP A 153 2.94 7.44 7.48
CA ASP A 153 2.26 7.95 8.67
C ASP A 153 1.35 6.81 9.15
N GLN A 154 1.60 6.32 10.35
CA GLN A 154 0.90 5.15 10.87
C GLN A 154 0.47 5.38 12.32
N ARG A 155 -0.76 4.99 12.62
CA ARG A 155 -1.35 5.07 13.96
C ARG A 155 -1.92 3.73 14.38
N ASP A 156 -1.84 3.45 15.67
CA ASP A 156 -2.47 2.30 16.32
C ASP A 156 -2.00 0.98 15.68
N LEU A 157 -0.70 0.74 15.75
CA LEU A 157 -0.07 -0.41 15.10
C LEU A 157 0.19 -1.51 16.12
N ALA A 158 -0.38 -2.70 15.90
CA ALA A 158 -0.15 -3.87 16.73
C ALA A 158 0.49 -5.02 15.94
N CYS A 159 1.62 -5.53 16.42
CA CYS A 159 2.29 -6.72 15.88
C CYS A 159 2.72 -6.61 14.40
N ALA A 160 3.24 -5.46 13.97
CA ALA A 160 3.73 -5.31 12.60
C ALA A 160 5.17 -5.77 12.41
N ARG A 161 5.50 -6.15 11.17
CA ARG A 161 6.87 -6.46 10.75
C ARG A 161 7.23 -5.67 9.50
N TYR A 162 8.41 -5.07 9.51
CA TYR A 162 8.97 -4.31 8.40
C TYR A 162 10.31 -4.92 8.02
N ASP A 163 10.36 -5.53 6.84
CA ASP A 163 11.58 -6.05 6.23
C ASP A 163 11.90 -5.13 5.04
N GLN A 164 12.99 -4.39 5.14
CA GLN A 164 13.18 -3.18 4.35
C GLN A 164 14.63 -3.07 3.85
N ARG A 165 14.80 -2.89 2.53
CA ARG A 165 16.12 -2.79 1.88
C ARG A 165 16.20 -1.56 0.98
N ASP A 166 17.40 -0.99 0.88
CA ASP A 166 17.74 0.10 -0.05
C ASP A 166 16.82 1.32 0.13
N LEU A 167 16.87 1.92 1.32
CA LEU A 167 16.00 3.02 1.72
C LEU A 167 16.71 4.37 1.65
N ALA A 168 16.32 5.17 0.66
CA ALA A 168 16.83 6.52 0.46
C ALA A 168 15.78 7.58 0.80
N ARG A 169 16.05 8.40 1.83
CA ARG A 169 15.24 9.56 2.24
C ARG A 169 13.80 9.22 2.63
N ALA A 170 13.57 8.04 3.19
CA ALA A 170 12.28 7.66 3.75
C ALA A 170 11.96 8.46 5.03
N ARG A 171 10.67 8.65 5.29
CA ARG A 171 10.18 9.23 6.55
C ARG A 171 9.12 8.32 7.16
N TYR A 172 9.27 8.04 8.43
CA TYR A 172 8.33 7.27 9.23
C TYR A 172 7.84 8.17 10.38
N ASP A 173 6.55 8.39 10.45
CA ASP A 173 5.86 9.00 11.58
C ASP A 173 4.92 7.92 12.14
N GLN A 174 5.17 7.49 13.36
CA GLN A 174 4.46 6.36 13.96
C GLN A 174 4.00 6.69 15.37
N ARG A 175 2.75 6.35 15.66
CA ARG A 175 2.14 6.55 16.97
C ARG A 175 1.49 5.27 17.47
N ASP A 176 1.56 5.04 18.78
CA ASP A 176 0.87 3.94 19.47
C ASP A 176 1.31 2.58 18.90
N LEU A 177 2.60 2.30 19.02
CA LEU A 177 3.24 1.16 18.39
C LEU A 177 3.46 0.02 19.41
N ALA A 178 2.76 -1.10 19.25
CA ALA A 178 2.91 -2.27 20.09
C ALA A 178 3.49 -3.47 19.32
N ARG A 179 4.59 -4.06 19.81
CA ARG A 179 5.18 -5.31 19.28
C ARG A 179 5.62 -5.23 17.81
N ALA A 180 6.21 -4.12 17.40
CA ALA A 180 6.75 -3.98 16.05
C ALA A 180 8.16 -4.57 15.93
N ARG A 181 8.48 -5.10 14.74
CA ARG A 181 9.84 -5.50 14.36
C ARG A 181 10.26 -4.79 13.08
N TYR A 182 11.48 -4.29 13.08
CA TYR A 182 12.09 -3.62 11.94
C TYR A 182 13.42 -4.30 11.61
N ASP A 183 13.49 -4.91 10.43
CA ASP A 183 14.70 -5.49 9.88
C ASP A 183 15.07 -4.65 8.65
N GLN A 184 16.06 -3.77 8.80
CA GLN A 184 16.42 -2.76 7.81
C GLN A 184 17.88 -2.88 7.35
N CYS A 185 18.12 -2.74 6.05
CA CYS A 185 19.46 -2.69 5.44
C CYS A 185 19.57 -1.50 4.48
N ASP A 186 20.76 -0.92 4.38
CA ASP A 186 21.11 0.14 3.43
C ASP A 186 20.23 1.41 3.57
N LEU A 187 20.33 2.02 4.75
CA LEU A 187 19.52 3.19 5.13
C LEU A 187 20.29 4.49 4.89
N ALA A 188 19.90 5.26 3.88
CA ALA A 188 20.46 6.58 3.60
C ALA A 188 19.46 7.71 3.87
N ARG A 189 19.75 8.54 4.88
CA ARG A 189 18.96 9.76 5.23
C ARG A 189 17.50 9.48 5.61
N ALA A 190 17.23 8.34 6.22
CA ALA A 190 15.91 8.04 6.78
C ALA A 190 15.62 8.91 8.02
N ARG A 191 14.35 9.23 8.26
CA ARG A 191 13.88 9.91 9.48
C ARG A 191 12.78 9.09 10.13
N TYR A 192 12.87 8.92 11.44
CA TYR A 192 11.91 8.20 12.25
C TYR A 192 11.44 9.10 13.39
N ASP A 193 10.16 9.44 13.39
CA ASP A 193 9.49 10.12 14.49
C ASP A 193 8.53 9.11 15.10
N GLN A 194 8.75 8.73 16.35
CA GLN A 194 7.97 7.66 17.01
C GLN A 194 7.51 8.09 18.40
N ARG A 195 6.26 7.76 18.73
CA ARG A 195 5.65 8.03 20.05
C ARG A 195 4.90 6.80 20.56
N ASP A 196 4.92 6.63 21.88
CA ASP A 196 4.16 5.60 22.60
C ASP A 196 4.53 4.19 22.10
N LEU A 197 5.80 3.83 22.31
CA LEU A 197 6.37 2.57 21.84
C LEU A 197 6.33 1.52 22.96
N ALA A 198 5.71 0.37 22.70
CA ALA A 198 5.72 -0.79 23.57
C ALA A 198 6.30 -2.02 22.87
N CYS A 199 7.42 -2.54 23.35
CA CYS A 199 8.03 -3.79 22.87
C CYS A 199 8.43 -3.78 21.39
N ALA A 200 9.25 -2.82 20.95
CA ALA A 200 9.78 -2.79 19.58
C ALA A 200 11.18 -3.44 19.47
N HIS A 201 11.44 -4.10 18.34
CA HIS A 201 12.75 -4.68 18.00
C HIS A 201 13.27 -4.05 16.71
N TYR A 202 14.54 -3.64 16.71
CA TYR A 202 15.21 -3.03 15.56
C TYR A 202 16.50 -3.78 15.25
N ASP A 203 16.57 -4.40 14.07
CA ASP A 203 17.77 -4.99 13.50
C ASP A 203 18.18 -4.14 12.29
N GLN A 204 19.29 -3.40 12.40
CA GLN A 204 19.70 -2.42 11.40
C GLN A 204 21.12 -2.68 10.90
N ARG A 205 21.32 -2.53 9.59
CA ARG A 205 22.61 -2.63 8.91
C ARG A 205 22.84 -1.46 7.96
N ASP A 206 24.10 -1.01 7.90
CA ASP A 206 24.60 -0.03 6.93
C ASP A 206 23.82 1.31 6.96
N LEU A 207 23.98 2.03 8.09
CA LEU A 207 23.28 3.29 8.37
C LEU A 207 24.11 4.52 7.93
N ALA A 208 23.63 5.24 6.92
CA ALA A 208 24.17 6.53 6.51
C ALA A 208 23.20 7.68 6.84
N CYS A 209 23.50 8.43 7.90
CA CYS A 209 22.77 9.65 8.29
C CYS A 209 21.27 9.48 8.62
N ALA A 210 20.88 8.41 9.32
CA ALA A 210 19.53 8.28 9.87
C ALA A 210 19.29 9.24 11.04
N ARG A 211 18.05 9.73 11.22
CA ARG A 211 17.62 10.53 12.38
C ARG A 211 16.45 9.87 13.09
N TYR A 212 16.49 9.85 14.43
CA TYR A 212 15.48 9.26 15.29
C TYR A 212 15.03 10.27 16.34
N ASP A 213 13.72 10.58 16.38
CA ASP A 213 13.06 11.32 17.44
C ASP A 213 12.05 10.38 18.11
N GLN A 214 12.33 9.95 19.35
CA GLN A 214 11.51 8.97 20.08
C GLN A 214 10.99 9.54 21.41
N ARG A 215 9.73 9.25 21.75
CA ARG A 215 9.10 9.63 23.01
C ARG A 215 8.28 8.46 23.59
N ASP A 216 8.28 8.34 24.91
CA ASP A 216 7.50 7.37 25.69
C ASP A 216 7.77 5.91 25.27
N LEU A 217 8.94 5.40 25.70
CA LEU A 217 9.46 4.06 25.38
C LEU A 217 9.23 3.08 26.53
N ALA A 218 8.53 1.98 26.27
CA ALA A 218 8.44 0.81 27.12
C ALA A 218 9.08 -0.39 26.39
N CYS A 219 10.27 -0.81 26.81
CA CYS A 219 10.99 -1.99 26.30
C CYS A 219 11.29 -1.98 24.78
N ALA A 220 12.21 -1.13 24.31
CA ALA A 220 12.76 -1.22 22.96
C ALA A 220 14.12 -1.96 22.95
N ARG A 221 14.38 -2.81 21.95
CA ARG A 221 15.66 -3.50 21.74
C ARG A 221 16.25 -3.14 20.36
N TYR A 222 17.56 -2.90 20.33
CA TYR A 222 18.31 -2.47 19.15
C TYR A 222 19.54 -3.36 18.93
N ASP A 223 19.64 -3.99 17.77
CA ASP A 223 20.82 -4.72 17.32
C ASP A 223 21.34 -4.02 16.03
N GLN A 224 22.41 -3.22 16.14
CA GLN A 224 23.03 -2.47 15.03
C GLN A 224 24.32 -3.13 14.54
N ARG A 225 24.52 -3.19 13.22
CA ARG A 225 25.78 -3.62 12.60
C ARG A 225 26.16 -2.68 11.45
N ASP A 226 27.15 -1.83 11.68
CA ASP A 226 27.76 -1.02 10.62
C ASP A 226 28.99 -1.75 10.06
N LEU A 227 29.09 -1.89 8.73
CA LEU A 227 30.36 -2.21 8.08
C LEU A 227 31.20 -0.93 8.05
N ALA A 228 32.34 -0.96 8.75
CA ALA A 228 33.34 0.10 8.80
C ALA A 228 33.93 0.41 7.41
#